data_AF-A0A7K1Z4K6-F1
#
_entry.id   AF-A0A7K1Z4K6-F1
#
_cell.length_a   1.000
_cell.length_b   1.000
_cell.length_c   1.000
_cell.angle_alpha   90.00
_cell.angle_beta   90.00
_cell.angle_gamma   90.00
#
_symmetry.space_group_name_H-M   'P 1'
#
loop_
_entity.id
_entity.type
_entity.pdbx_description
1 polymer ?
#
loop_
_entity_poly.entity_id
_entity_poly.type
_entity_poly.pdbx_seq_one_letter_code
_entity_poly.pdbx_strand_id
1 'polypeptide(L)' 'MSDENGRKELRLILSSLSEDYYRYRHSLERNVSYDPLIEEPFPMYSNVSGGLGVFAGYTNTTLILPFPSRN' A
#
# COMPACT_ATOMS: atom_id res chain seq x y z
N MET A 1 23.45 -5.05 -4.36
CA MET A 1 24.23 -4.40 -3.30
C MET A 1 24.87 -5.51 -2.50
N SER A 2 26.19 -5.49 -2.32
CA SER A 2 26.89 -6.48 -1.51
C SER A 2 27.04 -5.96 -0.08
N ASP A 3 27.10 -6.85 0.90
CA ASP A 3 27.46 -6.48 2.28
C ASP A 3 28.91 -5.94 2.36
N GLU A 4 29.31 -5.45 3.54
CA GLU A 4 30.68 -4.99 3.83
C GLU A 4 31.77 -6.06 3.55
N ASN A 5 31.36 -7.33 3.41
CA ASN A 5 32.21 -8.49 3.15
C ASN A 5 32.07 -9.03 1.72
N GLY A 6 31.40 -8.32 0.80
CA GLY A 6 31.28 -8.69 -0.61
C GLY A 6 30.25 -9.78 -0.95
N ARG A 7 29.45 -10.25 0.01
CA ARG A 7 28.39 -11.23 -0.21
C ARG A 7 27.17 -10.58 -0.86
N LYS A 8 26.57 -11.28 -1.82
CA LYS A 8 25.33 -10.83 -2.45
C LYS A 8 24.18 -10.94 -1.45
N GLU A 9 23.34 -9.91 -1.40
CA GLU A 9 22.10 -9.88 -0.62
C GLU A 9 20.89 -9.83 -1.55
N LEU A 10 19.81 -10.51 -1.17
CA LEU A 10 18.48 -10.36 -1.75
C LEU A 10 17.64 -9.48 -0.82
N ARG A 11 17.16 -8.35 -1.34
CA ARG A 11 16.23 -7.47 -0.62
C ARG A 11 14.81 -7.73 -1.09
N LEU A 12 13.95 -8.20 -0.20
CA LEU A 12 12.53 -8.43 -0.43
C LEU A 12 11.73 -7.34 0.27
N ILE A 13 10.81 -6.73 -0.45
CA ILE A 13 9.87 -5.75 0.08
C ILE A 13 8.51 -6.43 0.11
N LEU A 14 8.03 -6.76 1.29
CA LEU A 14 6.72 -7.37 1.50
C LEU A 14 5.73 -6.28 1.92
N SER A 15 4.80 -5.97 1.02
CA SER A 15 3.71 -5.02 1.29
C SER A 15 2.43 -5.78 1.62
N SER A 16 1.74 -5.35 2.66
CA SER A 16 0.42 -5.85 3.06
C SER A 16 -0.52 -4.67 3.29
N LEU A 17 -1.79 -4.86 2.98
CA LEU A 17 -2.84 -3.88 3.20
C LEU A 17 -4.06 -4.55 3.82
N SER A 18 -4.78 -3.80 4.64
CA SER A 18 -6.11 -4.20 5.12
C SER A 18 -7.14 -4.08 3.99
N GLU A 19 -8.20 -4.88 4.07
CA GLU A 19 -9.32 -4.79 3.13
C GLU A 19 -9.94 -3.38 3.09
N ASP A 20 -10.06 -2.73 4.25
CA ASP A 20 -10.57 -1.35 4.34
C ASP A 20 -9.69 -0.35 3.58
N TYR A 21 -8.37 -0.51 3.64
CA TYR A 21 -7.44 0.31 2.86
C TYR A 21 -7.69 0.13 1.36
N TYR A 22 -7.85 -1.12 0.91
CA TYR A 22 -8.12 -1.42 -0.49
C TYR A 22 -9.45 -0.80 -0.95
N ARG A 23 -10.53 -1.01 -0.20
CA ARG A 23 -11.86 -0.47 -0.54
C ARG A 23 -11.86 1.05 -0.60
N TYR A 24 -11.16 1.71 0.32
CA TYR A 24 -10.97 3.15 0.31
C TYR A 24 -10.21 3.63 -0.92
N ARG A 25 -9.03 3.06 -1.20
CA ARG A 25 -8.23 3.40 -2.37
C ARG A 25 -8.98 3.18 -3.68
N HIS A 26 -9.70 2.08 -3.78
CA HIS A 26 -10.53 1.77 -4.95
C HIS A 26 -11.74 2.71 -5.09
N SER A 27 -12.29 3.23 -3.98
CA SER A 27 -13.30 4.30 -4.06
C SER A 27 -12.69 5.63 -4.51
N LEU A 28 -11.46 5.95 -4.11
CA LEU A 28 -10.77 7.15 -4.56
C LEU A 28 -10.49 7.10 -6.07
N GLU A 29 -9.86 6.02 -6.52
CA GLU A 29 -9.42 5.88 -7.93
C GLU A 29 -10.57 5.92 -8.92
N ARG A 30 -11.75 5.38 -8.55
CA ARG A 30 -12.95 5.46 -9.38
C ARG A 30 -13.51 6.88 -9.52
N ASN A 31 -13.27 7.75 -8.55
CA ASN A 31 -13.78 9.11 -8.53
C ASN A 31 -12.77 10.15 -9.04
N VAL A 32 -11.48 9.81 -9.14
CA VAL A 32 -10.40 10.70 -9.65
C VAL A 32 -10.47 10.91 -11.18
N SER A 33 -11.25 10.12 -11.93
CA SER A 33 -11.50 10.36 -13.36
C SER A 33 -12.50 11.48 -13.66
N TYR A 34 -12.94 12.23 -12.65
CA TYR A 34 -13.88 13.35 -12.81
C TYR A 34 -13.14 14.67 -13.11
N ASP A 35 -13.71 15.50 -13.97
CA ASP A 35 -13.16 16.80 -14.39
C ASP A 35 -13.01 17.74 -13.17
N PRO A 36 -11.81 18.29 -12.89
CA PRO A 36 -11.58 19.19 -11.75
C PRO A 36 -12.38 20.51 -11.80
N LEU A 37 -13.11 20.79 -12.89
CA LEU A 37 -13.92 21.99 -13.04
C LEU A 37 -15.38 21.82 -12.55
N ILE A 38 -15.82 20.60 -12.23
CA ILE A 38 -17.15 20.31 -11.68
C ILE A 38 -17.00 19.32 -10.51
N GLU A 39 -16.64 19.80 -9.32
CA GLU A 39 -16.51 18.93 -8.14
C GLU A 39 -17.85 18.81 -7.40
N GLU A 40 -18.64 17.80 -7.75
CA GLU A 40 -19.73 17.33 -6.90
C GLU A 40 -19.19 16.37 -5.83
N PRO A 41 -19.68 16.43 -4.57
CA PRO A 41 -19.28 15.48 -3.54
C PRO A 41 -19.63 14.04 -3.96
N PHE A 42 -18.63 13.17 -4.03
CA PHE A 42 -18.81 11.76 -4.38
C PHE A 42 -18.75 10.86 -3.14
N PRO A 43 -19.53 9.76 -3.13
CA PRO A 43 -19.51 8.81 -2.03
C PRO A 43 -18.15 8.10 -1.95
N MET A 44 -17.46 8.33 -0.85
CA MET A 44 -16.22 7.63 -0.48
C MET A 44 -16.50 6.49 0.49
N TYR A 45 -15.73 5.41 0.39
CA TYR A 45 -15.82 4.33 1.37
C TYR A 45 -15.49 4.87 2.78
N SER A 46 -16.33 4.54 3.75
CA SER A 46 -16.16 4.85 5.16
C SER A 46 -16.48 3.61 6.00
N ASN A 47 -15.62 3.27 6.95
CA ASN A 47 -15.90 2.26 7.98
C ASN A 47 -16.08 2.87 9.38
N VAL A 48 -16.14 4.21 9.46
CA VAL A 48 -16.42 4.95 10.69
C VAL A 48 -17.93 5.11 10.83
N SER A 49 -18.51 4.49 11.84
CA SER A 49 -19.95 4.62 12.13
C SER A 49 -20.30 6.02 12.61
N GLY A 50 -21.37 6.60 12.06
CA GLY A 50 -21.84 7.94 12.44
C GLY A 50 -20.91 9.10 12.02
N GLY A 51 -19.93 8.85 11.16
CA GLY A 51 -18.94 9.85 10.77
C GLY A 51 -18.36 9.62 9.37
N LEU A 52 -17.37 10.44 9.04
CA LEU A 52 -16.63 10.40 7.78
C LEU A 52 -15.20 9.97 8.06
N GLY A 53 -14.71 8.99 7.31
CA GLY A 53 -13.31 8.57 7.35
C GLY A 53 -13.14 7.07 7.24
N VAL A 54 -11.88 6.63 7.29
CA VAL A 54 -11.55 5.22 7.26
C VAL A 54 -10.43 4.92 8.27
N PHE A 55 -10.63 3.89 9.08
CA PHE A 55 -9.55 3.25 9.82
C PHE A 55 -9.03 2.08 8.99
N ALA A 56 -7.77 2.14 8.60
CA ALA A 56 -7.18 1.15 7.71
C ALA A 56 -5.69 0.97 7.99
N GLY A 57 -5.18 -0.21 7.64
CA GLY A 57 -3.77 -0.57 7.78
C GLY A 57 -3.06 -0.73 6.44
N TYR A 58 -1.83 -0.21 6.38
CA TYR A 58 -0.82 -0.54 5.38
C TYR A 58 0.48 -0.88 6.12
N THR A 59 1.19 -1.90 5.67
CA THR A 59 2.46 -2.31 6.26
C THR A 59 3.43 -2.66 5.16
N ASN A 60 4.67 -2.23 5.34
CA ASN A 60 5.77 -2.56 4.46
C ASN A 60 6.91 -3.14 5.30
N THR A 61 7.34 -4.35 4.97
CA THR A 61 8.43 -5.05 5.65
C THR A 61 9.55 -5.28 4.65
N THR A 62 10.76 -4.81 4.99
CA THR A 62 11.96 -5.10 4.21
C THR A 62 12.69 -6.28 4.86
N LEU A 63 12.89 -7.36 4.10
CA LEU A 63 13.68 -8.51 4.48
C LEU A 63 14.97 -8.51 3.68
N ILE A 64 16.11 -8.62 4.36
CA ILE A 64 17.42 -8.77 3.73
C ILE A 64 17.83 -10.23 3.94
N LEU A 65 17.86 -11.00 2.85
CA LEU A 65 18.25 -12.40 2.86
C LEU A 65 19.65 -12.56 2.27
N PRO A 66 20.49 -13.47 2.80
CA PRO A 66 21.71 -13.85 2.13
C PRO A 66 21.37 -14.51 0.79
N PHE A 67 22.12 -14.19 -0.26
CA PHE A 67 21.91 -14.82 -1.56
C PHE A 67 22.29 -16.30 -1.49
N PRO A 68 21.45 -17.23 -1.99
CA PRO A 68 21.71 -18.66 -1.88
C PRO A 68 23.00 -19.03 -2.63
N SER A 69 23.91 -19.72 -1.94
CA SER A 69 25.06 -20.38 -2.54
C SER A 69 24.55 -21.56 -3.38
N ARG A 70 25.00 -21.69 -4.65
CA ARG A 70 24.87 -22.97 -5.35
C ARG A 70 25.80 -23.98 -4.67
N ASN A 71 25.23 -24.99 -4.02
CA ASN A 71 25.94 -26.24 -3.75
C ASN A 71 26.22 -26.97 -5.06
#